data_AF-A0A8H4S9J3-F1
#
_entry.id   AF-A0A8H4S9J3-F1
#
_cell.length_a   1.000
_cell.length_b   1.000
_cell.length_c   1.000
_cell.angle_alpha   90.00
_cell.angle_beta   90.00
_cell.angle_gamma   90.00
#
_symmetry.space_group_name_H-M   'P 1'
#
loop_
_entity.id
_entity.type
_entity.pdbx_description
1 polymer ?
#
loop_
_entity_poly.entity_id
_entity_poly.type
_entity_poly.pdbx_seq_one_letter_code
_entity_poly.pdbx_strand_id
1 'polypeptide(L)'
;MTTNHIEHLDKALIRPGRIDKKVHFKLADENISTQLFHTVFKQTADHQQSKEEFDDERIEGLAKDFAAKVPEHNFSPAEVLSFLLERKNSPIDAVNGVQDWAARAKEAGSQLKREGFWVQESEC
;
A
#
# COMPACT_ATOMS: atom_id res chain seq x y z
N MET A 1 4.78 12.02 16.20
CA MET A 1 3.40 12.49 15.89
C MET A 1 3.04 12.01 14.49
N THR A 2 1.80 11.58 14.28
CA THR A 2 1.24 11.23 12.96
C THR A 2 -0.05 12.03 12.74
N THR A 3 -0.32 12.43 11.49
CA THR A 3 -1.57 13.09 11.12
C THR A 3 -1.89 12.79 9.66
N ASN A 4 -3.18 12.65 9.34
CA ASN A 4 -3.66 12.59 7.96
C ASN A 4 -3.88 13.99 7.36
N HIS A 5 -3.96 15.01 8.23
CA HIS A 5 -4.30 16.40 7.89
C HIS A 5 -3.26 17.33 8.50
N ILE A 6 -2.17 17.56 7.78
CA ILE A 6 -1.05 18.40 8.28
C ILE A 6 -1.40 19.89 8.22
N GLU A 7 -2.26 20.27 7.28
CA GLU A 7 -2.74 21.63 7.04
C GLU A 7 -3.61 22.17 8.19
N HIS A 8 -4.16 21.29 9.01
CA HIS A 8 -4.98 21.63 10.18
C HIS A 8 -4.17 21.72 11.48
N LEU A 9 -2.86 21.46 11.46
CA LEU A 9 -2.01 21.56 12.65
C LEU A 9 -1.58 23.01 12.92
N ASP A 10 -1.66 23.41 14.19
CA ASP A 10 -1.15 24.71 14.64
C ASP A 10 0.36 24.84 14.39
N LYS A 11 0.79 26.02 13.94
CA LYS A 11 2.20 26.33 13.63
C LYS A 11 3.14 26.14 14.83
N ALA A 12 2.64 26.35 16.05
CA ALA A 12 3.40 26.15 17.28
C ALA A 12 3.71 24.67 17.55
N LEU A 13 2.90 23.74 17.02
CA LEU A 13 3.15 22.29 17.13
C LEU A 13 4.21 21.81 16.14
N ILE A 14 4.29 22.44 14.96
CA ILE A 14 5.18 22.01 13.86
C ILE A 14 6.48 22.82 13.74
N ARG A 15 6.76 23.72 14.70
CA ARG A 15 7.96 24.55 14.73
C ARG A 15 9.22 23.75 15.15
N PRO A 16 10.42 24.21 14.77
CA PRO A 16 11.68 23.60 15.23
C PRO A 16 11.76 23.48 16.75
N GLY A 17 12.29 22.36 17.26
CA GLY A 17 12.35 22.01 18.68
C GLY A 17 11.09 21.32 19.22
N ARG A 18 10.01 21.24 18.44
CA ARG A 18 8.83 20.39 18.74
C ARG A 18 8.74 19.21 17.77
N ILE A 19 8.80 19.50 16.47
CA ILE A 19 8.85 18.50 15.40
C ILE A 19 10.01 18.84 14.47
N ASP A 20 11.10 18.08 14.62
CA ASP A 20 12.34 18.34 13.88
C ASP A 20 12.43 17.57 12.56
N LYS A 21 11.59 16.54 12.36
CA LYS A 21 11.52 15.78 11.10
C LYS A 21 10.07 15.54 10.69
N LYS A 22 9.78 15.78 9.41
CA LYS A 22 8.47 15.53 8.79
C LYS A 22 8.68 14.53 7.65
N VAL A 23 7.89 13.46 7.65
CA VAL A 23 7.90 12.44 6.60
C VAL A 23 6.46 12.26 6.14
N HIS A 24 6.24 12.36 4.83
CA HIS A 24 4.91 12.16 4.24
C HIS A 24 4.83 10.73 3.70
N PHE A 25 3.90 9.95 4.26
CA PHE A 25 3.60 8.60 3.79
C PHE A 25 2.59 8.70 2.65
N LYS A 26 3.01 8.28 1.45
CA LYS A 26 2.17 8.31 0.25
C LYS A 26 1.42 7.00 0.07
N LEU A 27 0.44 7.03 -0.84
CA LEU A 27 -0.15 5.82 -1.43
C LEU A 27 0.91 5.05 -2.22
N ALA A 28 0.70 3.75 -2.39
CA ALA A 28 1.65 2.83 -3.00
C ALA A 28 2.04 3.27 -4.41
N ASP A 29 3.35 3.29 -4.65
CA ASP A 29 3.96 3.44 -5.97
C ASP A 29 4.53 2.09 -6.43
N GLU A 30 5.11 2.06 -7.64
CA GLU A 30 5.70 0.85 -8.21
C GLU A 30 6.74 0.21 -7.26
N ASN A 31 7.58 1.03 -6.63
CA ASN A 31 8.62 0.55 -5.72
C ASN A 31 8.01 -0.08 -4.45
N ILE A 32 7.03 0.55 -3.83
CA ILE A 32 6.32 -0.02 -2.68
C ILE A 32 5.61 -1.32 -3.08
N SER A 33 4.90 -1.35 -4.20
CA SER A 33 4.23 -2.57 -4.69
C SER A 33 5.20 -3.72 -4.92
N THR A 34 6.38 -3.44 -5.50
CA THR A 34 7.46 -4.42 -5.70
C THR A 34 7.99 -4.94 -4.36
N GLN A 35 8.27 -4.05 -3.41
CA GLN A 35 8.75 -4.43 -2.08
C GLN A 35 7.73 -5.25 -1.30
N LEU A 36 6.44 -4.93 -1.39
CA LEU A 36 5.38 -5.70 -0.75
C LEU A 36 5.27 -7.10 -1.36
N PHE A 37 5.38 -7.22 -2.69
CA PHE A 37 5.41 -8.50 -3.37
C PHE A 37 6.57 -9.37 -2.87
N HIS A 38 7.78 -8.83 -2.82
CA HIS A 38 8.93 -9.52 -2.26
C HIS A 38 8.74 -9.89 -0.79
N THR A 39 8.18 -8.99 0.01
CA THR A 39 7.90 -9.25 1.43
C THR A 39 7.04 -10.51 1.58
N VAL A 40 6.00 -10.68 0.76
CA VAL A 40 5.09 -11.83 0.86
C VAL A 40 5.71 -13.11 0.30
N PHE A 41 6.37 -13.05 -0.86
CA PHE A 41 6.80 -14.26 -1.59
C PHE A 41 8.27 -14.64 -1.42
N LYS A 42 9.13 -13.75 -0.89
CA LYS A 42 10.51 -14.10 -0.48
C LYS A 42 10.59 -14.52 0.99
N GLN A 43 9.69 -14.07 1.88
CA GLN A 43 9.70 -14.43 3.31
C GLN A 43 9.12 -15.82 3.63
N THR A 44 8.42 -16.48 2.71
CA THR A 44 7.95 -17.86 2.92
C THR A 44 9.07 -18.90 2.94
N ALA A 45 10.33 -18.50 2.77
CA ALA A 45 11.50 -19.37 2.81
C ALA A 45 11.94 -19.82 4.22
N ASP A 46 11.41 -19.26 5.30
CA ASP A 46 11.83 -19.60 6.69
C ASP A 46 11.13 -20.83 7.29
N HIS A 47 10.16 -21.45 6.59
CA HIS A 47 9.51 -22.69 7.04
C HIS A 47 9.44 -23.73 5.92
N GLN A 48 10.54 -24.49 5.75
CA GLN A 48 10.60 -25.91 5.34
C GLN A 48 9.79 -26.42 4.13
N GLN A 49 9.16 -25.61 3.30
CA GLN A 49 8.48 -26.06 2.09
C GLN A 49 9.14 -25.45 0.85
N SER A 50 9.98 -26.29 0.23
CA SER A 50 10.43 -26.24 -1.18
C SER A 50 10.97 -24.90 -1.69
N LYS A 51 12.30 -24.78 -1.66
CA LYS A 51 13.11 -23.79 -2.39
C LYS A 51 13.04 -23.94 -3.93
N GLU A 52 12.02 -24.59 -4.48
CA GLU A 52 12.10 -25.19 -5.83
C GLU A 52 11.05 -24.73 -6.86
N GLU A 53 10.01 -23.97 -6.51
CA GLU A 53 8.97 -23.62 -7.50
C GLU A 53 9.20 -22.30 -8.25
N PHE A 54 9.91 -21.34 -7.64
CA PHE A 54 10.26 -20.06 -8.24
C PHE A 54 11.66 -19.64 -7.78
N ASP A 55 12.60 -19.50 -8.73
CA ASP A 55 13.89 -18.89 -8.43
C ASP A 55 13.73 -17.38 -8.15
N ASP A 56 14.74 -16.78 -7.53
CA ASP A 56 14.72 -15.37 -7.14
C ASP A 56 14.53 -14.44 -8.37
N GLU A 57 15.04 -14.84 -9.53
CA GLU A 57 14.93 -14.11 -10.80
C GLU A 57 13.49 -14.07 -11.31
N ARG A 58 12.76 -15.19 -11.20
CA ARG A 58 11.35 -15.28 -11.58
C ARG A 58 10.47 -14.51 -10.61
N ILE A 59 10.77 -14.53 -9.32
CA ILE A 59 10.07 -13.67 -8.33
C ILE A 59 10.33 -12.19 -8.63
N GLU A 60 11.54 -11.82 -9.05
CA GLU A 60 11.86 -10.46 -9.49
C GLU A 60 11.05 -10.03 -10.71
N GLY A 61 10.95 -10.89 -11.74
CA GLY A 61 10.11 -10.63 -12.90
C GLY A 61 8.64 -10.44 -12.54
N LEU A 62 8.09 -11.35 -11.72
CA LEU A 62 6.69 -11.28 -11.28
C LEU A 62 6.41 -10.04 -10.41
N ALA A 63 7.36 -9.61 -9.58
CA ALA A 63 7.21 -8.41 -8.77
C ALA A 63 7.11 -7.15 -9.62
N LYS A 64 7.94 -7.04 -10.67
CA LYS A 64 7.88 -5.93 -11.64
C LYS A 64 6.57 -5.94 -12.43
N ASP A 65 6.16 -7.11 -12.92
CA ASP A 65 4.89 -7.26 -13.65
C ASP A 65 3.68 -6.92 -12.76
N PHE A 66 3.71 -7.35 -11.48
CA PHE A 66 2.71 -6.97 -10.50
C PHE A 66 2.65 -5.46 -10.32
N ALA A 67 3.80 -4.84 -10.03
CA ALA A 67 3.88 -3.41 -9.76
C ALA A 67 3.44 -2.56 -10.96
N ALA A 68 3.80 -2.95 -12.19
CA ALA A 68 3.37 -2.29 -13.42
C ALA A 68 1.86 -2.36 -13.68
N LYS A 69 1.18 -3.40 -13.15
CA LYS A 69 -0.27 -3.55 -13.27
C LYS A 69 -1.05 -2.86 -12.15
N VAL A 70 -0.40 -2.51 -11.04
CA VAL A 70 -1.03 -1.75 -9.94
C VAL A 70 -1.08 -0.26 -10.34
N PRO A 71 -2.27 0.36 -10.38
CA PRO A 71 -2.38 1.80 -10.58
C PRO A 71 -1.62 2.60 -9.50
N GLU A 72 -0.69 3.44 -9.92
CA GLU A 72 0.12 4.24 -9.01
C GLU A 72 -0.72 5.21 -8.17
N HIS A 73 -0.35 5.34 -6.91
CA HIS A 73 -0.94 6.29 -5.95
C HIS A 73 -2.45 6.18 -5.80
N ASN A 74 -3.04 5.02 -6.08
CA ASN A 74 -4.47 4.77 -5.90
C ASN A 74 -4.80 4.00 -4.62
N PHE A 75 -3.88 3.17 -4.16
CA PHE A 75 -4.10 2.24 -3.04
C PHE A 75 -3.07 2.47 -1.94
N SER A 76 -3.48 2.29 -0.69
CA SER A 76 -2.55 2.28 0.42
C SER A 76 -1.67 1.03 0.38
N PRO A 77 -0.45 1.08 0.94
CA PRO A 77 0.39 -0.11 1.07
C PRO A 77 -0.31 -1.27 1.79
N ALA A 78 -1.21 -0.96 2.74
CA ALA A 78 -1.97 -1.97 3.48
C ALA A 78 -2.99 -2.70 2.58
N GLU A 79 -3.71 -1.99 1.70
CA GLU A 79 -4.66 -2.61 0.77
C GLU A 79 -3.96 -3.55 -0.21
N VAL A 80 -2.83 -3.11 -0.77
CA VAL A 80 -1.99 -3.94 -1.66
C VAL A 80 -1.49 -5.17 -0.91
N LEU A 81 -1.00 -4.99 0.31
CA LEU A 81 -0.53 -6.11 1.14
C LEU A 81 -1.64 -7.11 1.46
N SER A 82 -2.84 -6.64 1.82
CA SER A 82 -3.99 -7.51 2.06
C SER A 82 -4.33 -8.38 0.83
N PHE A 83 -4.35 -7.78 -0.36
CA PHE A 83 -4.57 -8.52 -1.61
C PHE A 83 -3.51 -9.62 -1.82
N LEU A 84 -2.24 -9.32 -1.54
CA LEU A 84 -1.14 -10.27 -1.68
C LEU A 84 -1.22 -11.41 -0.66
N LEU A 85 -1.60 -11.12 0.59
CA LEU A 85 -1.72 -12.12 1.64
C LEU A 85 -2.85 -13.13 1.38
N GLU A 86 -3.93 -12.72 0.74
CA GLU A 86 -5.00 -13.63 0.26
C GLU A 86 -4.48 -14.64 -0.78
N ARG A 87 -3.43 -14.27 -1.53
CA ARG A 87 -2.83 -15.07 -2.62
C ARG A 87 -1.40 -15.52 -2.31
N LYS A 88 -1.04 -15.59 -1.03
CA LYS A 88 0.34 -15.86 -0.57
C LYS A 88 0.97 -17.17 -1.09
N ASN A 89 0.15 -18.12 -1.56
CA ASN A 89 0.62 -19.40 -2.08
C ASN A 89 0.85 -19.41 -3.60
N SER A 90 0.48 -18.35 -4.34
CA SER A 90 0.64 -18.29 -5.79
C SER A 90 1.00 -16.88 -6.28
N PRO A 91 2.29 -16.61 -6.55
CA PRO A 91 2.72 -15.30 -7.06
C PRO A 91 2.17 -15.02 -8.47
N ILE A 92 1.93 -16.06 -9.28
CA ILE A 92 1.33 -15.93 -10.61
C ILE A 92 -0.14 -15.49 -10.50
N ASP A 93 -0.91 -16.07 -9.58
CA ASP A 93 -2.31 -15.69 -9.38
C ASP A 93 -2.44 -14.23 -8.94
N ALA A 94 -1.52 -13.78 -8.07
CA ALA A 94 -1.44 -12.37 -7.66
C ALA A 94 -1.22 -11.43 -8.87
N VAL A 95 -0.31 -11.77 -9.79
CA VAL A 95 -0.03 -10.97 -11.00
C VAL A 95 -1.20 -10.98 -12.00
N ASN A 96 -1.95 -12.08 -12.09
CA ASN A 96 -3.08 -12.20 -13.00
C ASN A 96 -4.33 -11.50 -12.45
N GLY A 97 -4.59 -11.61 -11.14
CA GLY A 97 -5.80 -11.07 -10.52
C GLY A 97 -5.73 -9.59 -10.12
N VAL A 98 -4.56 -8.95 -10.19
CA VAL A 98 -4.36 -7.59 -9.66
C VAL A 98 -5.16 -6.53 -10.41
N GLN A 99 -5.32 -6.64 -11.73
CA GLN A 99 -6.08 -5.64 -12.51
C GLN A 99 -7.58 -5.70 -12.20
N ASP A 100 -8.15 -6.90 -12.13
CA ASP A 100 -9.55 -7.11 -11.77
C ASP A 100 -9.85 -6.71 -10.33
N TRP A 101 -8.91 -6.96 -9.42
CA TRP A 101 -8.99 -6.45 -8.05
C TRP A 101 -8.93 -4.93 -8.03
N ALA A 102 -7.98 -4.31 -8.73
CA ALA A 102 -7.83 -2.85 -8.74
C ALA A 102 -9.07 -2.15 -9.32
N ALA A 103 -9.71 -2.73 -10.35
CA ALA A 103 -10.96 -2.22 -10.90
C ALA A 103 -12.08 -2.23 -9.84
N ARG A 104 -12.32 -3.39 -9.20
CA ARG A 104 -13.36 -3.53 -8.16
C ARG A 104 -13.08 -2.69 -6.91
N ALA A 105 -11.81 -2.62 -6.49
CA ALA A 105 -11.40 -1.86 -5.32
C ALA A 105 -11.56 -0.34 -5.53
N LYS A 106 -11.32 0.17 -6.75
CA LYS A 106 -11.59 1.58 -7.10
C LYS A 106 -13.08 1.92 -7.01
N GLU A 107 -13.95 1.04 -7.49
CA GLU A 107 -15.41 1.22 -7.41
C GLU A 107 -15.87 1.26 -5.95
N ALA A 108 -15.47 0.28 -5.13
CA ALA A 108 -15.81 0.23 -3.71
C ALA A 108 -15.26 1.43 -2.92
N GLY A 109 -14.02 1.85 -3.19
CA GLY A 109 -13.39 3.01 -2.56
C GLY A 109 -14.04 4.35 -2.93
N SER A 110 -14.60 4.48 -4.14
CA SER A 110 -15.35 5.66 -4.55
C SER A 110 -16.65 5.84 -3.75
N GLN A 111 -17.30 4.73 -3.39
CA GLN A 111 -18.55 4.71 -2.65
C GLN A 111 -18.35 4.92 -1.13
N LEU A 112 -17.13 4.66 -0.63
CA LEU A 112 -16.76 4.80 0.79
C LEU A 112 -16.09 6.12 1.16
N LYS A 113 -15.88 7.06 0.22
CA LYS A 113 -15.50 8.44 0.55
C LYS A 113 -16.63 9.09 1.33
N ARG A 114 -16.69 8.81 2.64
CA ARG A 114 -17.54 9.51 3.60
C ARG A 114 -17.31 11.00 3.43
N GLU A 115 -18.40 11.68 3.08
CA GLU A 115 -18.48 13.14 3.05
C GLU A 115 -17.86 13.73 4.32
N GLY A 116 -17.14 14.83 4.13
CA GLY A 116 -16.31 15.48 5.15
C GLY A 116 -17.07 15.75 6.45
N PHE A 117 -16.83 14.89 7.45
CA PHE A 117 -17.32 15.09 8.80
C PHE A 117 -16.21 15.73 9.65
N TRP A 118 -15.97 17.01 9.37
CA TRP A 118 -15.49 17.96 10.37
C TRP A 118 -16.38 19.19 10.20
N VAL A 119 -17.58 19.11 10.77
CA VAL A 119 -18.47 20.26 10.92
C VAL A 119 -17.69 21.36 11.64
N GLN A 120 -17.49 22.49 10.97
CA GLN A 120 -17.07 23.72 11.63
C GLN A 120 -18.20 24.16 12.57
N GLU A 121 -18.10 23.84 13.86
CA GLU A 121 -18.72 24.69 14.88
C GLU A 121 -17.83 25.92 15.06
N SER A 122 -18.05 26.88 14.16
CA SER A 122 -17.77 28.28 14.45
C SER A 122 -19.08 28.85 14.96
N GLU A 123 -19.22 29.01 16.28
CA GLU A 123 -19.97 30.09 16.94
C GLU A 123 -20.12 29.79 18.45
N CYS A 124 -19.28 30.44 19.27
CA CYS A 124 -19.61 31.22 20.46
C CYS A 124 -18.34 31.84 21.04
#